data_AF-A8FQU3-F1
#
_entry.id   AF-A8FQU3-F1
#
_cell.length_a   1.000
_cell.length_b   1.000
_cell.length_c   1.000
_cell.angle_alpha   90.00
_cell.angle_beta   90.00
_cell.angle_gamma   90.00
#
_symmetry.space_group_name_H-M   'P 1'
#
loop_
_entity.id
_entity.type
_entity.pdbx_description
1 polymer ?
#
loop_
_entity_poly.entity_id
_entity_poly.type
_entity_poly.pdbx_seq_one_letter_code
_entity_poly.pdbx_strand_id
1 'polypeptide(L)'
;MSHSITQTKVMFSGKIAFIAALLIASAFVGQAKADELTPIEQAAVNHHLEILATQQSESESSLIESQLHDFDAELSTAEEQFMDKTCDDNGLQYDSDAEVCYE
;
A
#
# COMPACT_ATOMS: atom_id res chain seq x y z
N MET A 1 9.36 -16.59 -49.97
CA MET A 1 9.30 -15.13 -49.87
C MET A 1 10.21 -14.71 -48.73
N SER A 2 11.31 -14.03 -49.05
CA SER A 2 12.36 -13.70 -48.08
C SER A 2 12.02 -12.35 -47.44
N HIS A 3 11.64 -12.36 -46.17
CA HIS A 3 11.38 -11.14 -45.41
C HIS A 3 12.72 -10.50 -45.04
N SER A 4 13.09 -9.45 -45.76
CA SER A 4 14.19 -8.57 -45.39
C SER A 4 13.83 -7.87 -44.09
N ILE A 5 14.57 -8.16 -43.02
CA ILE A 5 14.49 -7.40 -41.77
C ILE A 5 15.13 -6.04 -42.05
N THR A 6 14.29 -5.01 -42.15
CA THR A 6 14.73 -3.61 -42.19
C THR A 6 15.42 -3.28 -40.86
N GLN A 7 16.74 -3.40 -40.81
CA GLN A 7 17.53 -2.81 -39.73
C GLN A 7 17.41 -1.29 -39.84
N THR A 8 16.57 -0.69 -39.00
CA THR A 8 16.57 0.75 -38.74
C THR A 8 17.94 1.13 -38.18
N LYS A 9 18.82 1.63 -39.05
CA LYS A 9 20.11 2.20 -38.68
C LYS A 9 19.85 3.50 -37.93
N VAL A 10 19.75 3.40 -36.60
CA VAL A 10 19.67 4.58 -35.73
C VAL A 10 20.96 5.37 -35.95
N MET A 11 20.84 6.57 -36.53
CA MET A 11 21.99 7.47 -36.74
C MET A 11 22.40 8.06 -35.39
N PHE A 12 23.08 7.26 -34.58
CA PHE A 12 23.74 7.73 -33.38
C PHE A 12 24.95 8.56 -33.82
N SER A 13 24.71 9.86 -34.03
CA SER A 13 25.80 10.79 -34.29
C SER A 13 26.48 11.15 -32.96
N GLY A 14 27.80 11.37 -32.99
CA GLY A 14 28.54 11.79 -31.78
C GLY A 14 27.98 13.05 -31.12
N LYS A 15 27.25 13.89 -31.88
CA LYS A 15 26.55 15.07 -31.34
C LYS A 15 25.34 14.68 -30.49
N ILE A 16 24.57 13.69 -30.91
CA ILE A 16 23.44 13.16 -30.12
C ILE A 16 23.96 12.45 -28.87
N ALA A 17 25.08 11.72 -28.99
CA ALA A 17 25.76 11.13 -27.84
C ALA A 17 26.21 12.18 -26.81
N PHE A 18 26.79 13.28 -27.29
CA PHE A 18 27.26 14.39 -26.46
C PHE A 18 26.10 15.11 -25.76
N ILE A 19 25.01 15.37 -26.48
CA ILE A 19 23.81 15.99 -25.90
C ILE A 19 23.20 15.06 -24.85
N ALA A 20 23.09 13.77 -25.11
CA ALA A 20 22.60 12.79 -24.15
C ALA A 20 23.48 12.76 -22.88
N ALA A 21 24.81 12.74 -23.06
CA ALA A 21 25.75 12.79 -21.93
C ALA A 21 25.62 14.08 -21.12
N LEU A 22 25.42 15.23 -21.78
CA LEU A 22 25.26 16.52 -21.12
C LEU A 22 23.95 16.58 -20.32
N LEU A 23 22.86 16.06 -20.88
CA LEU A 23 21.56 15.98 -20.19
C LEU A 23 21.63 15.07 -18.97
N ILE A 24 22.24 13.89 -19.12
CA ILE A 24 22.47 12.96 -18.01
C ILE A 24 23.34 13.62 -16.94
N ALA A 25 24.44 14.28 -17.31
CA ALA A 25 25.29 14.99 -16.37
C ALA A 25 24.53 16.11 -15.64
N SER A 26 23.71 16.90 -16.35
CA SER A 26 22.92 17.98 -15.74
C SER A 26 21.88 17.47 -14.74
N ALA A 27 21.30 16.28 -14.97
CA ALA A 27 20.38 15.66 -14.03
C ALA A 27 21.07 15.29 -12.69
N PHE A 28 22.38 15.03 -12.70
CA PHE A 28 23.16 14.77 -11.49
C PHE A 28 23.70 16.03 -10.80
N VAL A 29 23.88 17.13 -11.54
CA VAL A 29 24.37 18.41 -10.99
C VAL A 29 23.29 19.14 -10.18
N GLY A 30 22.02 18.79 -10.37
CA GLY A 30 20.86 19.40 -9.72
C GLY A 30 20.58 18.96 -8.28
N GLN A 31 21.48 18.24 -7.60
CA GLN A 31 21.33 18.02 -6.16
C GLN A 31 21.58 19.34 -5.42
N ALA A 32 20.52 20.14 -5.29
CA ALA A 32 20.49 21.30 -4.42
C ALA A 32 20.92 20.82 -3.03
N LYS A 33 22.08 21.28 -2.57
CA LYS A 33 22.47 21.11 -1.18
C LYS A 33 21.47 21.92 -0.37
N ALA A 34 20.60 21.25 0.37
CA ALA A 34 19.85 21.92 1.43
C ALA A 34 20.88 22.50 2.38
N ASP A 35 20.73 23.78 2.75
CA ASP A 35 21.55 24.37 3.79
C ASP A 35 21.42 23.52 5.07
N GLU A 36 22.54 23.35 5.77
CA GLU A 36 22.55 22.61 7.02
C GLU A 36 21.70 23.38 8.04
N LEU A 37 20.70 22.71 8.61
CA LEU A 37 19.79 23.32 9.57
C LEU A 37 20.57 23.80 10.79
N THR A 38 20.23 24.99 11.28
CA THR A 38 20.74 25.44 12.58
C THR A 38 20.25 24.48 13.68
N PRO A 39 20.92 24.42 14.84
CA PRO A 39 20.50 23.55 15.93
C PRO A 39 19.05 23.77 16.40
N ILE A 40 18.54 25.01 16.30
CA ILE A 40 17.17 25.36 16.66
C ILE A 40 16.19 24.81 15.63
N GLU A 41 16.48 24.97 14.35
CA GLU A 41 15.65 24.44 13.26
C GLU A 41 15.62 22.92 13.27
N GLN A 42 16.76 22.28 13.51
CA GLN A 42 16.84 20.82 13.65
C GLN A 42 16.01 20.32 14.84
N ALA A 43 16.03 21.03 15.99
CA ALA A 43 15.22 20.67 17.15
C ALA A 43 13.72 20.81 16.86
N ALA A 44 13.30 21.86 16.14
CA ALA A 44 11.92 22.04 15.73
C ALA A 44 11.44 20.93 14.76
N VAL A 45 12.29 20.55 13.80
CA VAL A 45 12.02 19.44 12.88
C VAL A 45 11.88 18.13 13.64
N ASN A 46 12.82 17.82 14.55
CA ASN A 46 12.79 16.59 15.34
C ASN A 46 11.52 16.51 16.21
N HIS A 47 11.15 17.60 16.87
CA HIS A 47 9.93 17.66 17.66
C HIS A 47 8.67 17.44 16.80
N HIS A 48 8.63 18.01 15.60
CA HIS A 48 7.51 17.78 14.68
C HIS A 48 7.44 16.33 14.20
N LEU A 49 8.59 15.73 13.88
CA LEU A 49 8.67 14.31 13.50
C LEU A 49 8.24 13.39 14.65
N GLU A 50 8.55 13.73 15.89
CA GLU A 50 8.09 12.98 17.06
C GLU A 50 6.57 13.01 17.19
N ILE A 51 5.94 14.19 17.03
CA ILE A 51 4.47 14.31 17.03
C ILE A 51 3.86 13.47 15.91
N LEU A 52 4.41 13.55 14.69
CA LEU A 52 3.93 12.76 13.55
C LEU A 52 4.07 11.26 13.80
N ALA A 53 5.17 10.81 14.41
CA ALA A 53 5.36 9.42 14.77
C ALA A 53 4.33 8.94 15.80
N THR A 54 4.05 9.75 16.82
CA THR A 54 2.99 9.45 17.79
C THR A 54 1.62 9.37 17.12
N GLN A 55 1.25 10.37 16.32
CA GLN A 55 -0.04 10.40 15.61
C GLN A 55 -0.18 9.22 14.64
N GLN A 56 0.89 8.87 13.92
CA GLN A 56 0.89 7.72 13.03
C GLN A 56 0.66 6.43 13.82
N SER A 57 1.36 6.23 14.94
CA SER A 57 1.17 5.05 15.80
C SER A 57 -0.26 4.94 16.34
N GLU A 58 -0.86 6.05 16.77
CA GLU A 58 -2.23 6.07 17.27
C GLU A 58 -3.24 5.78 16.15
N SER A 59 -3.04 6.38 14.97
CA SER A 59 -3.88 6.15 13.80
C SER A 59 -3.79 4.70 13.30
N GLU A 60 -2.59 4.11 13.28
CA GLU A 60 -2.40 2.70 12.91
C GLU A 60 -3.09 1.77 13.91
N SER A 61 -2.97 2.04 15.20
CA SER A 61 -3.64 1.26 16.24
C SER A 61 -5.17 1.31 16.08
N SER A 62 -5.73 2.50 15.87
CA SER A 62 -7.18 2.68 15.67
C SER A 62 -7.67 2.00 14.40
N LEU A 63 -6.89 2.05 13.33
CA LEU A 63 -7.22 1.39 12.06
C LEU A 63 -7.23 -0.14 12.22
N ILE A 64 -6.24 -0.70 12.92
CA ILE A 64 -6.19 -2.14 13.21
C ILE A 64 -7.39 -2.56 14.06
N GLU A 65 -7.70 -1.80 15.10
CA GLU A 65 -8.85 -2.08 15.97
C GLU A 65 -10.18 -2.07 15.20
N SER A 66 -10.39 -1.07 14.34
CA SER A 66 -11.58 -1.02 13.48
C SER A 66 -11.65 -2.21 12.53
N GLN A 67 -10.53 -2.59 11.90
CA GLN A 67 -10.50 -3.73 10.98
C GLN A 67 -10.77 -5.05 11.69
N LEU A 68 -10.25 -5.23 12.90
CA LEU A 68 -10.51 -6.42 13.71
C LEU A 68 -11.99 -6.51 14.09
N HIS A 69 -12.58 -5.39 14.54
CA HIS A 69 -14.00 -5.34 14.87
C HIS A 69 -14.88 -5.67 13.66
N ASP A 70 -14.58 -5.09 12.49
CA ASP A 70 -15.36 -5.35 11.27
C ASP A 70 -15.21 -6.81 10.82
N PHE A 71 -14.00 -7.36 10.89
CA PHE A 71 -13.75 -8.77 10.56
C PHE A 71 -14.49 -9.73 11.49
N ASP A 72 -14.47 -9.50 12.80
CA ASP A 72 -15.18 -10.34 13.77
C ASP A 72 -16.70 -10.32 13.53
N ALA A 73 -17.27 -9.15 13.20
CA ALA A 73 -18.68 -9.02 12.88
C ALA A 73 -19.07 -9.74 11.58
N GLU A 74 -18.24 -9.60 10.53
CA GLU A 74 -18.44 -10.31 9.27
C GLU A 74 -18.31 -11.83 9.44
N LEU A 75 -17.33 -12.28 10.21
CA LEU A 75 -17.11 -13.70 10.49
C LEU A 75 -18.30 -14.30 11.24
N SER A 76 -18.76 -13.67 12.31
CA SER A 76 -19.93 -14.12 13.07
C SER A 76 -21.19 -14.20 12.19
N THR A 77 -21.41 -13.19 11.34
CA THR A 77 -22.53 -13.22 10.38
C THR A 77 -22.42 -14.38 9.39
N ALA A 78 -21.20 -14.65 8.88
CA ALA A 78 -20.96 -15.73 7.94
C ALA A 78 -21.14 -17.11 8.59
N GLU A 79 -20.72 -17.27 9.85
CA GLU A 79 -20.91 -18.49 10.63
C GLU A 79 -22.40 -18.77 10.88
N GLU A 80 -23.17 -17.76 11.28
CA GLU A 80 -24.62 -17.90 11.44
C GLU A 80 -25.31 -18.31 10.13
N GLN A 81 -24.99 -17.66 9.02
CA GLN A 81 -25.55 -18.02 7.71
C GLN A 81 -25.17 -19.43 7.27
N PHE A 82 -23.94 -19.85 7.55
CA PHE A 82 -23.48 -21.20 7.27
C PHE A 82 -24.26 -22.24 8.09
N MET A 83 -24.43 -21.99 9.39
CA MET A 83 -25.15 -22.90 10.28
C MET A 83 -26.64 -22.95 9.96
N ASP A 84 -27.28 -21.81 9.74
CA ASP A 84 -28.70 -21.72 9.33
C ASP A 84 -28.97 -22.55 8.08
N LYS A 85 -28.15 -22.36 7.04
CA LYS A 85 -28.25 -23.13 5.80
C LYS A 85 -28.00 -24.63 6.03
N THR A 86 -26.99 -24.97 6.83
CA THR A 86 -26.63 -26.37 7.07
C THR A 86 -27.72 -27.10 7.85
N CYS A 87 -28.32 -26.46 8.86
CA CYS A 87 -29.44 -27.03 9.60
C CYS A 87 -30.65 -27.20 8.66
N ASP A 88 -31.00 -26.19 7.86
CA ASP A 88 -32.14 -26.23 6.93
C ASP A 88 -31.98 -27.33 5.87
N ASP A 89 -30.77 -27.49 5.31
CA ASP A 89 -30.45 -28.57 4.36
C ASP A 89 -30.62 -29.97 4.97
N ASN A 90 -30.59 -30.10 6.30
CA ASN A 90 -30.84 -31.34 7.05
C ASN A 90 -32.25 -31.42 7.65
N GLY A 91 -33.14 -30.45 7.36
CA GLY A 91 -34.50 -30.38 7.87
C GLY A 91 -34.59 -30.00 9.35
N LEU A 92 -33.58 -29.31 9.88
CA LEU A 92 -33.49 -28.81 11.25
C LEU A 92 -33.55 -27.27 11.23
N GLN A 93 -33.96 -26.65 12.34
CA GLN A 93 -33.84 -25.20 12.54
C GLN A 93 -32.59 -24.87 13.35
N TYR A 94 -31.92 -23.78 13.00
CA TYR A 94 -30.77 -23.29 13.76
C TYR A 94 -31.24 -22.37 14.90
N ASP A 95 -30.76 -22.62 16.11
CA ASP A 95 -30.88 -21.72 17.25
C ASP A 95 -29.54 -20.98 17.42
N SER A 96 -29.52 -19.68 17.13
CA SER A 96 -28.33 -18.84 17.27
C SER A 96 -27.95 -18.59 18.74
N ASP A 97 -28.90 -18.63 19.67
CA ASP A 97 -28.63 -18.37 21.09
C ASP A 97 -27.96 -19.59 21.76
N ALA A 98 -28.33 -20.80 21.32
CA ALA A 98 -27.78 -22.05 21.83
C ALA A 98 -26.70 -22.66 20.93
N GLU A 99 -26.45 -22.06 19.76
CA GLU A 99 -25.50 -22.52 18.72
C GLU A 99 -25.73 -23.98 18.29
N VAL A 100 -26.99 -24.42 18.21
CA VAL A 100 -27.35 -25.82 17.89
C VAL A 100 -28.45 -25.90 16.83
N CYS A 101 -28.42 -26.96 16.03
CA CYS A 101 -29.56 -27.35 15.20
C CYS A 101 -30.55 -28.19 16.03
N TYR A 102 -31.84 -27.95 15.86
CA TYR A 102 -32.91 -28.73 16.50
C TYR A 102 -34.00 -29.12 15.48
N GLU A 103 -34.78 -30.14 15.84
CA GLU A 103 -35.82 -30.74 14.99
C GLU A 103 -37.10 -29.89 14.84
#